data_AF-A0A1H9AY21-F1
#
_entry.id   AF-A0A1H9AY21-F1
#
_cell.length_a   1.000
_cell.length_b   1.000
_cell.length_c   1.000
_cell.angle_alpha   90.00
_cell.angle_beta   90.00
_cell.angle_gamma   90.00
#
_symmetry.space_group_name_H-M   'P 1'
#
loop_
_entity.id
_entity.type
_entity.pdbx_description
1 polymer ?
#
loop_
_entity_poly.entity_id
_entity_poly.type
_entity_poly.pdbx_seq_one_letter_code
_entity_poly.pdbx_strand_id
1 'polypeptide(L)'
;MMKHFLKLEWKAFFRSASFGKSLGIKIFMGFMALYFMTFFLIGGFFMDKILEKVFPKLDLITAFCGLLFFWILGDLIFRFFFQKLPVMSVKPLLTLPVSRNKIVHYVLGKSALSFFNFLPLFAIIPFGIKLLFKDYPTGSVLILLLALFVTTLIINFLNFIIESFSAETELSFLPVILLTGGLFALNYYEIISFKDLIGNAFIAIYESPLLILVLLLILAITYIFNFKLLHKKLFLDSGLKTEVKEVNASNLDWTKNFGDIAPFMQLDLRLIWRNKRTKSSVWMLAIGLLYGLFFYPNPTYNNMPFFFIFIGIFSTGIFLINFGQFVPAWDSGYYKLLMSQNIKYEQYLKSKFTLMALSVVVLFVLGIPYVYFGWKILFAHFAAAIYNIGINTHVILWGGSFNRKKIDLSQKAAFNYQGTGAVQWLIGIPLLVLPMLIFALLNWLLSFEIACIVLIAMGVLGIVFHEKLMRFITGKYLESKYKMIDAFDQDN
;
A
#
# COMPACT_ATOMS: atom_id res chain seq x y z
N MET A 1 25.60 19.32 12.03
CA MET A 1 25.52 18.12 11.17
C MET A 1 24.10 17.82 10.69
N MET A 2 23.09 17.70 11.58
CA MET A 2 21.67 17.55 11.20
C MET A 2 21.20 18.56 10.13
N LYS A 3 21.48 19.86 10.34
CA LYS A 3 21.21 20.93 9.36
C LYS A 3 21.88 20.70 8.00
N HIS A 4 23.06 20.09 7.96
CA HIS A 4 23.80 19.82 6.73
C HIS A 4 23.17 18.66 5.95
N PHE A 5 22.75 17.58 6.63
CA PHE A 5 22.02 16.49 5.98
C PHE A 5 20.67 16.94 5.42
N LEU A 6 19.93 17.77 6.16
CA LEU A 6 18.70 18.38 5.65
C LEU A 6 18.97 19.23 4.40
N LYS A 7 20.05 20.02 4.37
CA LYS A 7 20.45 20.82 3.21
C LYS A 7 20.79 19.94 1.99
N LEU A 8 21.49 18.83 2.18
CA LEU A 8 21.82 17.88 1.10
C LEU A 8 20.55 17.24 0.53
N GLU A 9 19.59 16.91 1.37
CA GLU A 9 18.31 16.33 0.95
C GLU A 9 17.47 17.33 0.14
N TRP A 10 17.37 18.57 0.60
CA TRP A 10 16.71 19.64 -0.17
C TRP A 10 17.38 19.84 -1.53
N LYS A 11 18.71 19.82 -1.59
CA LYS A 11 19.45 19.88 -2.87
C LYS A 11 19.17 18.67 -3.75
N ALA A 12 19.13 17.45 -3.20
CA ALA A 12 18.82 16.23 -3.95
C ALA A 12 17.39 16.27 -4.50
N PHE A 13 16.43 16.74 -3.69
CA PHE A 13 15.04 16.90 -4.09
C PHE A 13 14.90 17.83 -5.29
N PHE A 14 15.47 19.03 -5.23
CA PHE A 14 15.39 20.01 -6.33
C PHE A 14 16.23 19.64 -7.56
N ARG A 15 17.32 18.88 -7.40
CA ARG A 15 18.19 18.46 -8.50
C ARG A 15 17.78 17.13 -9.14
N SER A 16 16.76 16.45 -8.60
CA SER A 16 16.26 15.21 -9.19
C SER A 16 15.71 15.47 -10.60
N ALA A 17 16.12 14.66 -11.58
CA ALA A 17 15.61 14.73 -12.95
C ALA A 17 14.07 14.53 -13.04
N SER A 18 13.48 13.97 -11.99
CA SER A 18 12.05 13.74 -11.83
C SER A 18 11.30 14.91 -11.16
N PHE A 19 11.98 15.99 -10.74
CA PHE A 19 11.35 17.09 -9.99
C PHE A 19 10.17 17.72 -10.75
N GLY A 20 10.36 18.02 -12.05
CA GLY A 20 9.31 18.56 -12.92
C GLY A 20 8.28 17.50 -13.36
N LYS A 21 8.71 16.25 -13.61
CA LYS A 21 7.83 15.14 -14.02
C LYS A 21 6.91 14.61 -12.90
N SER A 22 7.13 15.02 -11.65
CA SER A 22 6.39 14.58 -10.46
C SER A 22 5.57 15.69 -9.79
N LEU A 23 5.46 16.88 -10.40
CA LEU A 23 4.78 18.03 -9.79
C LEU A 23 3.32 17.72 -9.42
N GLY A 24 2.56 17.06 -10.31
CA GLY A 24 1.17 16.67 -10.03
C GLY A 24 1.04 15.71 -8.84
N ILE A 25 1.98 14.78 -8.67
CA ILE A 25 2.00 13.88 -7.51
C ILE A 25 2.28 14.66 -6.23
N LYS A 26 3.20 15.63 -6.28
CA LYS A 26 3.52 16.47 -5.12
C LYS A 26 2.34 17.35 -4.71
N ILE A 27 1.63 17.92 -5.68
CA ILE A 27 0.39 18.68 -5.46
C ILE A 27 -0.66 17.76 -4.81
N PHE A 28 -0.87 16.56 -5.36
CA PHE A 28 -1.80 15.59 -4.80
C PHE A 28 -1.42 15.18 -3.37
N MET A 29 -0.15 14.92 -3.09
CA MET A 29 0.34 14.62 -1.73
C MET A 29 0.10 15.78 -0.76
N GLY A 30 0.34 17.02 -1.20
CA GLY A 30 0.05 18.22 -0.41
C GLY A 30 -1.44 18.38 -0.13
N PHE A 31 -2.29 18.17 -1.13
CA PHE A 31 -3.74 18.16 -0.98
C PHE A 31 -4.21 17.09 0.00
N MET A 32 -3.73 15.85 -0.12
CA MET A 32 -4.05 14.76 0.81
C MET A 32 -3.60 15.08 2.24
N ALA A 33 -2.41 15.69 2.41
CA ALA A 33 -1.95 16.12 3.72
C ALA A 33 -2.87 17.18 4.34
N LEU A 34 -3.28 18.20 3.56
CA LEU A 34 -4.27 19.20 3.97
C LEU A 34 -5.61 18.58 4.33
N TYR A 35 -6.12 17.68 3.49
CA TYR A 35 -7.35 16.95 3.73
C TYR A 35 -7.33 16.21 5.08
N PHE A 36 -6.27 15.45 5.37
CA PHE A 36 -6.14 14.74 6.65
C PHE A 36 -5.96 15.70 7.82
N MET A 37 -5.17 16.76 7.69
CA MET A 37 -5.01 17.77 8.74
C MET A 37 -6.36 18.42 9.10
N THR A 38 -7.16 18.80 8.10
CA THR A 38 -8.50 19.38 8.31
C THR A 38 -9.44 18.37 8.97
N PHE A 39 -9.45 17.12 8.53
CA PHE A 39 -10.32 16.09 9.13
C PHE A 39 -9.97 15.82 10.61
N PHE A 40 -8.68 15.75 10.95
CA PHE A 40 -8.23 15.60 12.33
C PHE A 40 -8.56 16.83 13.18
N LEU A 41 -8.42 18.03 12.62
CA LEU A 41 -8.78 19.28 13.29
C LEU A 41 -10.28 19.34 13.61
N ILE A 42 -11.12 19.05 12.62
CA ILE A 42 -12.58 18.98 12.79
C ILE A 42 -12.92 17.89 13.83
N GLY A 43 -12.33 16.70 13.70
CA GLY A 43 -12.56 15.59 14.63
C GLY A 43 -12.17 15.93 16.08
N GLY A 44 -11.02 16.56 16.29
CA GLY A 44 -10.59 17.04 17.60
C GLY A 44 -11.49 18.14 18.16
N PHE A 45 -11.90 19.09 17.31
CA PHE A 45 -12.81 20.17 17.72
C PHE A 45 -14.19 19.64 18.11
N PHE A 46 -14.76 18.66 17.40
CA PHE A 46 -16.07 18.08 17.73
C PHE A 46 -16.01 16.86 18.65
N MET A 47 -14.83 16.53 19.19
CA MET A 47 -14.62 15.32 19.98
C MET A 47 -15.53 15.25 21.20
N ASP A 48 -15.77 16.37 21.88
CA ASP A 48 -16.69 16.46 23.01
C ASP A 48 -18.11 15.99 22.65
N LYS A 49 -18.67 16.51 21.56
CA LYS A 49 -20.01 16.12 21.08
C LYS A 49 -20.06 14.68 20.61
N ILE A 50 -18.98 14.18 19.99
CA ILE A 50 -18.87 12.78 19.57
C ILE A 50 -18.90 11.87 20.81
N LEU A 51 -18.11 12.20 21.84
CA LEU A 51 -18.04 11.43 23.08
C LEU A 51 -19.36 11.45 23.85
N GLU A 52 -20.01 12.61 23.98
CA GLU A 52 -21.33 12.75 24.62
C GLU A 52 -22.40 11.90 23.93
N LYS A 53 -22.32 11.75 22.59
CA LYS A 53 -23.26 10.92 21.82
C LYS A 53 -22.97 9.42 21.92
N VAL A 54 -21.70 9.03 21.91
CA VAL A 54 -21.28 7.62 21.92
C VAL A 54 -21.28 7.03 23.33
N PHE A 55 -20.88 7.82 24.33
CA PHE A 55 -20.78 7.44 25.74
C PHE A 55 -21.53 8.43 26.64
N PRO A 56 -22.87 8.51 26.55
CA PRO A 56 -23.67 9.54 27.23
C PRO A 56 -23.62 9.48 28.77
N LYS A 57 -23.10 8.38 29.34
CA LYS A 57 -23.04 8.14 30.80
C LYS A 57 -21.65 8.33 31.39
N LEU A 58 -20.63 8.60 30.58
CA LEU A 58 -19.25 8.76 31.02
C LEU A 58 -18.85 10.23 31.00
N ASP A 59 -17.94 10.62 31.91
CA ASP A 59 -17.29 11.92 31.83
C ASP A 59 -16.38 12.00 30.58
N LEU A 60 -16.09 13.23 30.15
CA LEU A 60 -15.38 13.47 28.89
C LEU A 60 -13.98 12.85 28.86
N ILE A 61 -13.26 12.85 29.99
CA ILE A 61 -11.89 12.32 30.08
C ILE A 61 -11.93 10.80 30.02
N THR A 62 -12.76 10.15 30.84
CA THR A 62 -12.90 8.68 30.83
C THR A 62 -13.36 8.17 29.48
N ALA A 63 -14.35 8.83 28.87
CA ALA A 63 -14.84 8.49 27.54
C ALA A 63 -13.72 8.57 26.49
N PHE A 64 -12.92 9.65 26.52
CA PHE A 64 -11.79 9.85 25.61
C PHE A 64 -10.69 8.81 25.83
N CYS A 65 -10.29 8.58 27.08
CA CYS A 65 -9.26 7.60 27.45
C CYS A 65 -9.66 6.17 27.02
N GLY A 66 -10.95 5.83 27.10
CA GLY A 66 -11.49 4.56 26.61
C GLY A 66 -11.39 4.35 25.10
N LEU A 67 -11.10 5.38 24.30
CA LEU A 67 -10.86 5.26 22.85
C LEU A 67 -9.38 5.09 22.49
N LEU A 68 -8.46 5.36 23.44
CA LEU A 68 -7.02 5.41 23.14
C LEU A 68 -6.46 4.07 22.71
N PHE A 69 -6.98 2.94 23.22
CA PHE A 69 -6.59 1.61 22.76
C PHE A 69 -6.82 1.44 21.25
N PHE A 70 -8.02 1.78 20.77
CA PHE A 70 -8.36 1.68 19.35
C PHE A 70 -7.55 2.66 18.50
N TRP A 71 -7.30 3.87 19.01
CA TRP A 71 -6.43 4.84 18.35
C TRP A 71 -5.00 4.33 18.22
N ILE A 72 -4.40 3.77 19.26
CA ILE A 72 -3.03 3.20 19.24
C ILE A 72 -2.93 2.09 18.20
N LEU A 73 -3.91 1.17 18.16
CA LEU A 73 -3.95 0.10 17.15
C LEU A 73 -4.07 0.65 15.74
N GLY A 74 -5.02 1.56 15.51
CA GLY A 74 -5.24 2.19 14.21
C GLY A 74 -4.03 2.97 13.72
N ASP A 75 -3.40 3.76 14.58
CA ASP A 75 -2.20 4.54 14.26
C ASP A 75 -1.01 3.62 13.95
N LEU A 76 -0.83 2.52 14.69
CA LEU A 76 0.22 1.53 14.40
C LEU A 76 0.02 0.85 13.04
N ILE A 77 -1.20 0.41 12.73
CA ILE A 77 -1.55 -0.18 11.42
C ILE A 77 -1.29 0.83 10.30
N PHE A 78 -1.78 2.06 10.47
CA PHE A 78 -1.64 3.11 9.48
C PHE A 78 -0.16 3.44 9.22
N ARG A 79 0.63 3.64 10.28
CA ARG A 79 2.08 3.89 10.14
C ARG A 79 2.81 2.73 9.51
N PHE A 80 2.46 1.49 9.85
CA PHE A 80 3.13 0.33 9.25
C PHE A 80 3.02 0.30 7.73
N PHE A 81 1.86 0.68 7.19
CA PHE A 81 1.64 0.70 5.74
C PHE A 81 2.16 1.97 5.05
N PHE A 82 2.06 3.14 5.70
CA PHE A 82 2.33 4.43 5.05
C PHE A 82 3.64 5.09 5.47
N GLN A 83 4.22 4.71 6.61
CA GLN A 83 5.44 5.30 7.17
C GLN A 83 6.59 4.28 7.19
N LYS A 84 7.51 4.42 6.23
CA LYS A 84 8.71 3.57 6.09
C LYS A 84 9.97 4.30 6.52
N LEU A 85 10.96 3.57 7.04
CA LEU A 85 12.27 4.16 7.33
C LEU A 85 13.00 4.56 6.04
N PRO A 86 13.64 5.75 6.01
CA PRO A 86 14.40 6.21 4.85
C PRO A 86 15.81 5.57 4.82
N VAL A 87 15.92 4.24 4.90
CA VAL A 87 17.21 3.52 4.95
C VAL A 87 17.98 3.67 3.63
N MET A 88 17.27 3.71 2.50
CA MET A 88 17.88 3.81 1.17
C MET A 88 18.59 5.15 0.94
N SER A 89 18.10 6.26 1.51
CA SER A 89 18.75 7.59 1.37
C SER A 89 20.05 7.71 2.17
N VAL A 90 20.35 6.72 3.02
CA VAL A 90 21.46 6.77 3.97
C VAL A 90 22.67 5.97 3.47
N LYS A 91 22.49 5.05 2.52
CA LYS A 91 23.60 4.28 1.93
C LYS A 91 24.74 5.18 1.39
N PRO A 92 24.47 6.30 0.68
CA PRO A 92 25.54 7.20 0.23
C PRO A 92 26.30 7.87 1.37
N LEU A 93 25.71 7.97 2.57
CA LEU A 93 26.40 8.53 3.74
C LEU A 93 27.37 7.53 4.38
N LEU A 94 27.20 6.22 4.13
CA LEU A 94 28.09 5.18 4.65
C LEU A 94 29.46 5.16 3.97
N THR A 95 29.59 5.75 2.78
CA THR A 95 30.87 5.90 2.07
C THR A 95 31.60 7.19 2.44
N LEU A 96 30.95 8.08 3.19
CA LEU A 96 31.54 9.33 3.67
C LEU A 96 32.17 9.12 5.05
N PRO A 97 33.12 9.98 5.48
CA PRO A 97 33.75 9.91 6.80
C PRO A 97 32.82 10.41 7.93
N VAL A 98 31.60 9.84 8.02
CA VAL A 98 30.60 10.11 9.05
C VAL A 98 30.42 8.85 9.88
N SER A 99 30.53 8.98 11.21
CA SER A 99 30.33 7.81 12.09
C SER A 99 28.90 7.28 12.01
N ARG A 100 28.76 5.95 12.04
CA ARG A 100 27.46 5.26 11.96
C ARG A 100 26.49 5.70 13.04
N ASN A 101 26.97 5.96 14.26
CA ASN A 101 26.13 6.48 15.34
C ASN A 101 25.41 7.77 14.93
N LYS A 102 26.13 8.71 14.31
CA LYS A 102 25.55 9.99 13.87
C LYS A 102 24.52 9.78 12.76
N ILE A 103 24.77 8.81 11.89
CA ILE A 103 23.84 8.41 10.83
C ILE A 103 22.56 7.81 11.43
N VAL A 104 22.65 6.90 12.38
CA VAL A 104 21.48 6.30 13.05
C VAL A 104 20.67 7.37 13.80
N HIS A 105 21.34 8.26 14.54
CA HIS A 105 20.69 9.40 15.20
C HIS A 105 19.99 10.33 14.21
N TYR A 106 20.59 10.56 13.04
CA TYR A 106 19.96 11.33 11.98
C TYR A 106 18.66 10.68 11.50
N VAL A 107 18.68 9.38 11.23
CA VAL A 107 17.50 8.62 10.76
C VAL A 107 16.38 8.64 11.80
N LEU A 108 16.70 8.35 13.06
CA LEU A 108 15.70 8.33 14.13
C LEU A 108 15.14 9.72 14.42
N GLY A 109 16.00 10.75 14.47
CA GLY A 109 15.57 12.14 14.67
C GLY A 109 14.69 12.64 13.52
N LYS A 110 15.04 12.30 12.27
CA LYS A 110 14.19 12.60 11.11
C LYS A 110 12.82 11.94 11.21
N SER A 111 12.77 10.70 11.69
CA SER A 111 11.51 9.98 11.85
C SER A 111 10.60 10.62 12.89
N ALA A 112 11.16 11.18 13.97
CA ALA A 112 10.43 11.92 14.99
C ALA A 112 9.79 13.21 14.43
N LEU A 113 10.38 13.79 13.39
CA LEU A 113 9.87 14.98 12.69
C LEU A 113 9.00 14.63 11.46
N SER A 114 8.52 13.39 11.34
CA SER A 114 7.65 12.99 10.24
C SER A 114 6.24 13.59 10.36
N PHE A 115 5.59 13.83 9.23
CA PHE A 115 4.18 14.29 9.17
C PHE A 115 3.24 13.43 10.02
N PHE A 116 3.48 12.12 10.08
CA PHE A 116 2.66 11.18 10.87
C PHE A 116 2.70 11.46 12.38
N ASN A 117 3.75 12.07 12.93
CA ASN A 117 3.79 12.45 14.35
C ASN A 117 3.05 13.77 14.63
N PHE A 118 2.98 14.65 13.62
CA PHE A 118 2.25 15.91 13.73
C PHE A 118 0.75 15.73 13.45
N LEU A 119 0.36 14.76 12.62
CA LEU A 119 -1.03 14.56 12.23
C LEU A 119 -1.99 14.37 13.43
N PRO A 120 -1.71 13.50 14.43
CA PRO A 120 -2.57 13.37 15.61
C PRO A 120 -2.69 14.64 16.44
N LEU A 121 -1.67 15.52 16.42
CA LEU A 121 -1.71 16.79 17.18
C LEU A 121 -2.83 17.72 16.70
N PHE A 122 -3.23 17.62 15.43
CA PHE A 122 -4.39 18.34 14.92
C PHE A 122 -5.70 17.92 15.58
N ALA A 123 -5.81 16.70 16.10
CA ALA A 123 -6.97 16.28 16.88
C ALA A 123 -6.78 16.55 18.38
N ILE A 124 -5.58 16.25 18.91
CA ILE A 124 -5.25 16.33 20.33
C ILE A 124 -5.30 17.77 20.84
N ILE A 125 -4.72 18.73 20.11
CA ILE A 125 -4.60 20.12 20.57
C ILE A 125 -5.98 20.81 20.64
N PRO A 126 -6.84 20.80 19.61
CA PRO A 126 -8.16 21.41 19.71
C PRO A 126 -9.04 20.80 20.81
N PHE A 127 -8.96 19.48 21.01
CA PHE A 127 -9.67 18.82 22.10
C PHE A 127 -9.13 19.26 23.47
N GLY A 128 -7.81 19.33 23.63
CA GLY A 128 -7.16 19.85 24.84
C GLY A 128 -7.58 21.28 25.16
N ILE A 129 -7.62 22.16 24.17
CA ILE A 129 -8.12 23.54 24.32
C ILE A 129 -9.56 23.56 24.81
N LYS A 130 -10.43 22.68 24.27
CA LYS A 130 -11.82 22.55 24.74
C LYS A 130 -11.92 22.09 26.19
N LEU A 131 -11.08 21.15 26.62
CA LEU A 131 -11.02 20.74 28.03
C LEU A 131 -10.70 21.92 28.94
N LEU A 132 -9.74 22.77 28.54
CA LEU A 132 -9.39 23.98 29.30
C LEU A 132 -10.56 24.98 29.38
N PHE A 133 -11.35 25.13 28.29
CA PHE A 133 -12.55 25.97 28.30
C PHE A 133 -13.71 25.39 29.12
N LYS A 134 -13.71 24.09 29.40
CA LYS A 134 -14.68 23.40 30.27
C LYS A 134 -14.20 23.33 31.73
N ASP A 135 -13.26 24.20 32.13
CA ASP A 135 -12.72 24.34 33.49
C ASP A 135 -12.02 23.08 34.05
N TYR A 136 -11.49 22.20 33.18
CA TYR A 136 -10.66 21.09 33.64
C TYR A 136 -9.29 21.57 34.16
N PRO A 137 -8.72 20.91 35.19
CA PRO A 137 -7.39 21.24 35.74
C PRO A 137 -6.29 21.38 34.68
N THR A 138 -5.76 22.59 34.51
CA THR A 138 -4.79 22.93 33.45
C THR A 138 -3.55 22.03 33.46
N GLY A 139 -2.97 21.78 34.64
CA GLY A 139 -1.77 20.96 34.78
C GLY A 139 -2.00 19.52 34.29
N SER A 140 -3.09 18.89 34.74
CA SER A 140 -3.47 17.54 34.33
C SER A 140 -3.78 17.45 32.84
N VAL A 141 -4.47 18.45 32.28
CA VAL A 141 -4.77 18.50 30.84
C VAL A 141 -3.49 18.62 30.02
N LEU A 142 -2.58 19.54 30.35
CA LEU A 142 -1.32 19.70 29.62
C LEU A 142 -0.46 18.42 29.67
N ILE A 143 -0.47 17.72 30.80
CA ILE A 143 0.30 16.49 30.98
C ILE A 143 -0.35 15.32 30.22
N LEU A 144 -1.68 15.29 30.14
CA LEU A 144 -2.39 14.37 29.24
C LEU A 144 -2.05 14.63 27.77
N LEU A 145 -2.01 15.89 27.31
CA LEU A 145 -1.63 16.23 25.93
C LEU A 145 -0.18 15.81 25.64
N LEU A 146 0.73 16.05 26.59
CA LEU A 146 2.12 15.60 26.49
C LEU A 146 2.21 14.07 26.45
N ALA A 147 1.43 13.37 27.27
CA ALA A 147 1.38 11.91 27.27
C ALA A 147 0.94 11.38 25.90
N LEU A 148 -0.13 11.93 25.31
CA LEU A 148 -0.59 11.55 23.97
C LEU A 148 0.48 11.80 22.91
N PHE A 149 1.19 12.94 22.96
CA PHE A 149 2.31 13.20 22.06
C PHE A 149 3.45 12.19 22.23
N VAL A 150 3.85 11.88 23.46
CA VAL A 150 4.86 10.85 23.75
C VAL A 150 4.41 9.49 23.22
N THR A 151 3.12 9.14 23.34
CA THR A 151 2.55 7.92 22.76
C THR A 151 2.69 7.88 21.24
N THR A 152 2.45 8.99 20.52
CA THR A 152 2.68 9.02 19.07
C THR A 152 4.13 8.70 18.70
N LEU A 153 5.10 9.18 19.48
CA LEU A 153 6.52 8.89 19.29
C LEU A 153 6.86 7.43 19.62
N ILE A 154 6.24 6.87 20.67
CA ILE A 154 6.37 5.43 21.00
C ILE A 154 5.85 4.59 19.83
N ILE A 155 4.67 4.89 19.29
CA ILE A 155 4.09 4.16 18.15
C ILE A 155 5.01 4.28 16.93
N ASN A 156 5.56 5.47 16.65
CA ASN A 156 6.53 5.69 15.58
C ASN A 156 7.76 4.76 15.72
N PHE A 157 8.36 4.68 16.90
CA PHE A 157 9.51 3.81 17.11
C PHE A 157 9.13 2.33 17.13
N LEU A 158 7.98 1.97 17.71
CA LEU A 158 7.46 0.60 17.69
C LEU A 158 7.21 0.11 16.27
N ASN A 159 6.64 0.96 15.41
CA ASN A 159 6.44 0.68 14.00
C ASN A 159 7.74 0.24 13.33
N PHE A 160 8.82 0.97 13.53
CA PHE A 160 10.12 0.64 12.93
C PHE A 160 10.77 -0.62 13.50
N ILE A 161 10.50 -0.96 14.76
CA ILE A 161 10.93 -2.24 15.33
C ILE A 161 10.23 -3.38 14.59
N ILE A 162 8.90 -3.31 14.47
CA ILE A 162 8.09 -4.31 13.77
C ILE A 162 8.51 -4.39 12.30
N GLU A 163 8.69 -3.25 11.63
CA GLU A 163 9.15 -3.18 10.25
C GLU A 163 10.53 -3.84 10.10
N SER A 164 11.46 -3.57 11.00
CA SER A 164 12.80 -4.12 10.92
C SER A 164 12.81 -5.64 11.13
N PHE A 165 12.03 -6.19 12.06
CA PHE A 165 11.93 -7.65 12.22
C PHE A 165 11.22 -8.33 11.05
N SER A 166 10.21 -7.67 10.49
CA SER A 166 9.46 -8.18 9.35
C SER A 166 10.14 -7.94 7.99
N ALA A 167 11.19 -7.11 7.94
CA ALA A 167 11.91 -6.74 6.72
C ALA A 167 12.57 -7.93 6.00
N GLU A 168 12.74 -9.07 6.65
CA GLU A 168 13.38 -10.27 6.07
C GLU A 168 12.37 -11.31 5.56
N THR A 169 11.09 -11.26 5.98
CA THR A 169 10.05 -12.24 5.63
C THR A 169 9.16 -11.82 4.46
N GLU A 170 8.77 -12.73 3.55
CA GLU A 170 7.94 -12.37 2.38
C GLU A 170 6.59 -11.74 2.76
N LEU A 171 6.03 -12.12 3.91
CA LEU A 171 4.79 -11.60 4.49
C LEU A 171 5.08 -10.58 5.58
N SER A 172 5.80 -9.51 5.26
CA SER A 172 6.25 -8.54 6.26
C SER A 172 5.10 -7.81 6.96
N PHE A 173 3.92 -7.74 6.34
CA PHE A 173 2.73 -7.16 6.95
C PHE A 173 2.02 -8.09 7.93
N LEU A 174 2.26 -9.40 7.87
CA LEU A 174 1.55 -10.37 8.70
C LEU A 174 1.79 -10.17 10.21
N PRO A 175 3.03 -9.90 10.69
CA PRO A 175 3.27 -9.65 12.11
C PRO A 175 2.45 -8.48 12.68
N VAL A 176 2.32 -7.37 11.95
CA VAL A 176 1.52 -6.23 12.46
C VAL A 176 0.03 -6.58 12.46
N ILE A 177 -0.47 -7.28 11.44
CA ILE A 177 -1.87 -7.70 11.37
C ILE A 177 -2.20 -8.70 12.47
N LEU A 178 -1.35 -9.71 12.68
CA LEU A 178 -1.55 -10.69 13.74
C LEU A 178 -1.46 -10.06 15.13
N LEU A 179 -0.51 -9.14 15.36
CA LEU A 179 -0.38 -8.45 16.63
C LEU A 179 -1.60 -7.57 16.90
N THR A 180 -1.98 -6.72 15.95
CA THR A 180 -3.10 -5.77 16.15
C THR A 180 -4.45 -6.46 16.11
N GLY A 181 -4.65 -7.40 15.20
CA GLY A 181 -5.85 -8.24 15.13
C GLY A 181 -5.99 -9.18 16.33
N GLY A 182 -4.88 -9.73 16.83
CA GLY A 182 -4.86 -10.54 18.05
C GLY A 182 -5.22 -9.73 19.29
N LEU A 183 -4.62 -8.55 19.47
CA LEU A 183 -4.97 -7.63 20.58
C LEU A 183 -6.43 -7.18 20.49
N PHE A 184 -6.91 -6.86 19.29
CA PHE A 184 -8.31 -6.51 19.06
C PHE A 184 -9.25 -7.67 19.38
N ALA A 185 -8.93 -8.90 18.94
CA ALA A 185 -9.73 -10.08 19.21
C ALA A 185 -9.79 -10.41 20.71
N LEU A 186 -8.65 -10.36 21.41
CA LEU A 186 -8.58 -10.57 22.86
C LEU A 186 -9.46 -9.57 23.61
N ASN A 187 -9.48 -8.30 23.16
CA ASN A 187 -10.35 -7.27 23.71
C ASN A 187 -11.83 -7.50 23.34
N TYR A 188 -12.11 -7.86 22.09
CA TYR A 188 -13.47 -8.04 21.56
C TYR A 188 -14.19 -9.23 22.21
N TYR A 189 -13.47 -10.33 22.43
CA TYR A 189 -13.98 -11.51 23.14
C TYR A 189 -13.87 -11.39 24.66
N GLU A 190 -13.52 -10.20 25.17
CA GLU A 190 -13.43 -9.88 26.60
C GLU A 190 -12.48 -10.79 27.40
N ILE A 191 -11.53 -11.46 26.73
CA ILE A 191 -10.52 -12.30 27.38
C ILE A 191 -9.57 -11.43 28.21
N ILE A 192 -9.17 -10.28 27.65
CA ILE A 192 -8.40 -9.24 28.34
C ILE A 192 -8.94 -7.88 27.89
N SER A 193 -9.41 -7.05 28.84
CA SER A 193 -9.89 -5.69 28.52
C SER A 193 -8.71 -4.71 28.36
N PHE A 194 -8.07 -4.74 27.19
CA PHE A 194 -7.02 -3.79 26.84
C PHE A 194 -7.54 -2.35 26.76
N LYS A 195 -8.82 -2.18 26.38
CA LYS A 195 -9.50 -0.89 26.41
C LYS A 195 -9.43 -0.27 27.81
N ASP A 196 -9.82 -1.01 28.84
CA ASP A 196 -9.84 -0.50 30.20
C ASP A 196 -8.42 -0.37 30.76
N LEU A 197 -7.52 -1.30 30.44
CA LEU A 197 -6.12 -1.21 30.86
C LEU A 197 -5.46 0.09 30.36
N ILE A 198 -5.58 0.37 29.05
CA ILE A 198 -5.02 1.59 28.46
C ILE A 198 -5.79 2.82 28.96
N GLY A 199 -7.13 2.78 28.99
CA GLY A 199 -7.95 3.89 29.46
C GLY A 199 -7.58 4.31 30.88
N ASN A 200 -7.54 3.36 31.81
CA ASN A 200 -7.18 3.59 33.20
C ASN A 200 -5.74 4.07 33.36
N ALA A 201 -4.79 3.62 32.53
CA ALA A 201 -3.43 4.12 32.57
C ALA A 201 -3.35 5.62 32.23
N PHE A 202 -4.12 6.10 31.24
CA PHE A 202 -4.15 7.53 30.91
C PHE A 202 -4.94 8.36 31.91
N ILE A 203 -6.01 7.80 32.50
CA ILE A 203 -6.72 8.44 33.62
C ILE A 203 -5.76 8.58 34.81
N ALA A 204 -4.99 7.55 35.13
CA ALA A 204 -3.98 7.62 36.19
C ALA A 204 -2.92 8.69 35.92
N ILE A 205 -2.46 8.86 34.67
CA ILE A 205 -1.55 9.96 34.29
C ILE A 205 -2.23 11.33 34.45
N TYR A 206 -3.51 11.44 34.13
CA TYR A 206 -4.27 12.66 34.29
C TYR A 206 -4.44 13.04 35.78
N GLU A 207 -4.79 12.08 36.63
CA GLU A 207 -4.97 12.25 38.08
C GLU A 207 -3.64 12.43 38.81
N SER A 208 -2.62 11.68 38.41
CA SER A 208 -1.26 11.69 38.96
C SER A 208 -0.23 11.99 37.87
N PRO A 209 -0.03 13.28 37.54
CA PRO A 209 0.86 13.72 36.48
C PRO A 209 2.28 13.15 36.46
N LEU A 210 2.83 12.78 37.61
CA LEU A 210 4.18 12.17 37.72
C LEU A 210 4.28 10.83 36.98
N LEU A 211 3.17 10.12 36.76
CA LEU A 211 3.15 8.84 36.06
C LEU A 211 3.54 8.95 34.58
N ILE A 212 3.58 10.15 34.00
CA ILE A 212 4.12 10.37 32.65
C ILE A 212 5.59 9.91 32.52
N LEU A 213 6.35 9.88 33.63
CA LEU A 213 7.72 9.37 33.66
C LEU A 213 7.82 7.91 33.17
N VAL A 214 6.79 7.10 33.44
CA VAL A 214 6.71 5.72 32.93
C VAL A 214 6.63 5.71 31.41
N LEU A 215 5.83 6.60 30.83
CA LEU A 215 5.68 6.71 29.39
C LEU A 215 6.96 7.23 28.72
N LEU A 216 7.63 8.20 29.34
CA LEU A 216 8.95 8.68 28.89
C LEU A 216 10.02 7.58 28.97
N LEU A 217 9.97 6.71 29.97
CA LEU A 217 10.85 5.54 30.06
C LEU A 217 10.62 4.56 28.90
N ILE A 218 9.35 4.27 28.57
CA ILE A 218 9.00 3.42 27.41
C ILE A 218 9.51 4.05 26.11
N LEU A 219 9.38 5.37 25.95
CA LEU A 219 9.92 6.09 24.80
C LEU A 219 11.45 5.94 24.71
N ALA A 220 12.17 6.09 25.83
CA ALA A 220 13.62 5.92 25.86
C ALA A 220 14.03 4.48 25.49
N ILE A 221 13.33 3.47 26.02
CA ILE A 221 13.59 2.05 25.73
C ILE A 221 13.40 1.76 24.23
N THR A 222 12.26 2.18 23.66
CA THR A 222 11.95 1.95 22.24
C THR A 222 12.95 2.67 21.32
N TYR A 223 13.40 3.88 21.69
CA TYR A 223 14.44 4.61 20.99
C TYR A 223 15.79 3.87 21.02
N ILE A 224 16.25 3.44 22.21
CA ILE A 224 17.53 2.72 22.38
C ILE A 224 17.50 1.40 21.61
N PHE A 225 16.38 0.67 21.65
CA PHE A 225 16.22 -0.58 20.95
C PHE A 225 16.30 -0.39 19.43
N ASN A 226 15.61 0.62 18.89
CA ASN A 226 15.72 1.01 17.48
C ASN A 226 17.15 1.38 17.09
N PHE A 227 17.84 2.15 17.93
CA PHE A 227 19.22 2.55 17.68
C PHE A 227 20.12 1.32 17.52
N LYS A 228 20.05 0.36 18.45
CA LYS A 228 20.82 -0.89 18.39
C LYS A 228 20.49 -1.68 17.12
N LEU A 229 19.20 -1.79 16.79
CA LEU A 229 18.71 -2.55 15.64
C LEU A 229 19.19 -1.96 14.31
N LEU A 230 19.08 -0.64 14.13
CA LEU A 230 19.55 0.06 12.93
C LEU A 230 21.07 0.04 12.82
N HIS A 231 21.77 0.26 13.93
CA HIS A 231 23.24 0.21 13.94
C HIS A 231 23.76 -1.17 13.49
N LYS A 232 23.08 -2.26 13.87
CA LYS A 232 23.41 -3.63 13.42
C LYS A 232 23.13 -3.87 11.94
N LYS A 233 22.20 -3.13 11.31
CA LYS A 233 21.79 -3.32 9.91
C LYS A 233 22.52 -2.41 8.92
N LEU A 234 23.11 -1.31 9.37
CA LEU A 234 23.89 -0.38 8.53
C LEU A 234 25.33 -0.87 8.31
N PHE A 235 25.47 -2.00 7.60
CA PHE A 235 26.75 -2.48 7.06
C PHE A 235 26.66 -2.52 5.53
N LEU A 236 27.69 -2.00 4.84
CA LEU A 236 27.82 -2.10 3.38
C LEU A 236 27.77 -3.58 2.93
N ASP A 237 28.36 -4.47 3.74
CA ASP A 237 28.49 -5.91 3.44
C ASP A 237 27.23 -6.74 3.73
N SER A 238 26.25 -6.19 4.44
CA SER A 238 24.99 -6.90 4.72
C SER A 238 24.15 -7.16 3.46
N GLY A 239 24.38 -6.39 2.39
CA GLY A 239 23.79 -6.62 1.07
C GLY A 239 24.65 -7.48 0.13
N LEU A 240 25.91 -7.76 0.49
CA LEU A 240 26.87 -8.53 -0.31
C LEU A 240 26.90 -10.02 0.04
N LYS A 241 26.26 -10.44 1.14
CA LYS A 241 25.95 -11.86 1.36
C LYS A 241 24.81 -12.26 0.42
N THR A 242 25.15 -12.51 -0.85
CA THR A 242 24.33 -13.33 -1.73
C THR A 242 24.27 -14.73 -1.12
N GLU A 243 23.27 -14.98 -0.28
CA GLU A 243 22.83 -16.37 -0.07
C GLU A 243 22.38 -16.87 -1.44
N VAL A 244 23.27 -17.57 -2.13
CA VAL A 244 22.94 -18.32 -3.34
C VAL A 244 22.12 -19.51 -2.87
N LYS A 245 20.83 -19.28 -2.61
CA LYS A 245 19.87 -20.38 -2.58
C LYS A 245 19.80 -20.91 -4.00
N GLU A 246 20.18 -22.17 -4.19
CA GLU A 246 19.90 -22.91 -5.41
C GLU A 246 18.41 -22.80 -5.69
N VAL A 247 18.06 -22.03 -6.73
CA VAL A 247 16.70 -21.98 -7.22
C VAL A 247 16.54 -23.25 -8.04
N ASN A 248 15.77 -24.20 -7.52
CA ASN A 248 15.28 -25.32 -8.31
C ASN A 248 14.66 -24.76 -9.58
N ALA A 249 15.30 -25.01 -10.72
CA ALA A 249 14.77 -24.63 -12.02
C ALA A 249 13.51 -25.48 -12.25
N SER A 250 12.35 -24.97 -11.84
CA SER A 250 11.07 -25.58 -12.17
C SER A 250 11.03 -25.75 -13.68
N ASN A 251 10.85 -26.99 -14.16
CA ASN A 251 10.76 -27.23 -15.58
C ASN A 251 9.47 -26.57 -16.11
N LEU A 252 9.62 -25.45 -16.84
CA LEU A 252 8.52 -24.68 -17.41
C LEU A 252 8.13 -25.19 -18.82
N ASP A 253 8.38 -26.46 -19.12
CA ASP A 253 8.14 -27.06 -20.45
C ASP A 253 6.71 -26.88 -20.96
N TRP A 254 5.70 -26.79 -20.07
CA TRP A 254 4.31 -26.51 -20.44
C TRP A 254 4.14 -25.19 -21.20
N THR A 255 5.03 -24.22 -21.00
CA THR A 255 5.01 -22.93 -21.70
C THR A 255 5.35 -23.07 -23.19
N LYS A 256 5.97 -24.17 -23.62
CA LYS A 256 6.28 -24.43 -25.03
C LYS A 256 5.01 -24.50 -25.89
N ASN A 257 3.86 -24.82 -25.29
CA ASN A 257 2.56 -24.83 -25.96
C ASN A 257 2.12 -23.45 -26.46
N PHE A 258 2.78 -22.38 -26.04
CA PHE A 258 2.50 -21.01 -26.50
C PHE A 258 3.36 -20.56 -27.69
N GLY A 259 4.22 -21.43 -28.24
CA GLY A 259 5.02 -21.14 -29.44
C GLY A 259 5.98 -19.97 -29.24
N ASP A 260 5.98 -19.01 -30.17
CA ASP A 260 6.95 -17.91 -30.25
C ASP A 260 6.99 -16.98 -29.02
N ILE A 261 5.93 -16.95 -28.20
CA ILE A 261 5.89 -16.14 -26.98
C ILE A 261 6.44 -16.88 -25.76
N ALA A 262 6.67 -18.19 -25.86
CA ALA A 262 7.12 -19.04 -24.75
C ALA A 262 8.40 -18.52 -24.05
N PRO A 263 9.45 -18.05 -24.76
CA PRO A 263 10.65 -17.55 -24.11
C PRO A 263 10.38 -16.34 -23.18
N PHE A 264 9.50 -15.43 -23.61
CA PHE A 264 9.10 -14.27 -22.80
C PHE A 264 8.28 -14.70 -21.58
N MET A 265 7.37 -15.67 -21.76
CA MET A 265 6.56 -16.19 -20.66
C MET A 265 7.39 -16.91 -19.62
N GLN A 266 8.38 -17.69 -20.04
CA GLN A 266 9.34 -18.31 -19.13
C GLN A 266 10.16 -17.28 -18.37
N LEU A 267 10.60 -16.21 -19.05
CA LEU A 267 11.28 -15.09 -18.41
C LEU A 267 10.40 -14.45 -17.33
N ASP A 268 9.13 -14.20 -17.64
CA ASP A 268 8.17 -13.63 -16.68
C ASP A 268 7.90 -14.54 -15.49
N LEU A 269 7.66 -15.83 -15.72
CA LEU A 269 7.43 -16.79 -14.64
C LEU A 269 8.65 -16.95 -13.75
N ARG A 270 9.86 -17.00 -14.34
CA ARG A 270 11.12 -17.00 -13.58
C ARG A 270 11.30 -15.70 -12.81
N LEU A 271 10.95 -14.56 -13.41
CA LEU A 271 11.00 -13.27 -12.73
C LEU A 271 10.04 -13.26 -11.53
N ILE A 272 8.84 -13.84 -11.67
CA ILE A 272 7.85 -13.95 -10.59
C ILE A 272 8.35 -14.84 -9.45
N TRP A 273 8.92 -16.01 -9.77
CA TRP A 273 9.38 -16.96 -8.75
C TRP A 273 10.70 -16.56 -8.06
N ARG A 274 11.63 -15.94 -8.79
CA ARG A 274 12.99 -15.68 -8.30
C ARG A 274 13.09 -14.42 -7.45
N ASN A 275 12.27 -13.39 -7.72
CA ASN A 275 12.43 -12.09 -7.08
C ASN A 275 11.44 -11.90 -5.93
N LYS A 276 11.94 -11.39 -4.79
CA LYS A 276 11.13 -11.11 -3.60
C LYS A 276 9.95 -10.20 -3.91
N ARG A 277 10.14 -9.22 -4.80
CA ARG A 277 9.09 -8.27 -5.19
C ARG A 277 7.90 -8.97 -5.81
N THR A 278 8.11 -9.62 -6.92
CA THR A 278 7.06 -10.23 -7.73
C THR A 278 6.46 -11.47 -7.07
N LYS A 279 7.25 -12.23 -6.31
CA LYS A 279 6.74 -13.31 -5.47
C LYS A 279 5.77 -12.81 -4.40
N SER A 280 6.07 -11.67 -3.76
CA SER A 280 5.15 -11.01 -2.83
C SER A 280 3.85 -10.56 -3.52
N SER A 281 3.90 -10.17 -4.80
CA SER A 281 2.68 -9.87 -5.58
C SER A 281 1.78 -11.08 -5.81
N VAL A 282 2.33 -12.31 -5.84
CA VAL A 282 1.51 -13.54 -5.94
C VAL A 282 0.68 -13.74 -4.67
N TRP A 283 1.19 -13.41 -3.49
CA TRP A 283 0.41 -13.46 -2.24
C TRP A 283 -0.74 -12.44 -2.23
N MET A 284 -0.60 -11.30 -2.92
CA MET A 284 -1.72 -10.37 -3.10
C MET A 284 -2.88 -11.00 -3.90
N LEU A 285 -2.63 -12.05 -4.69
CA LEU A 285 -3.69 -12.79 -5.38
C LEU A 285 -4.58 -13.53 -4.40
N ALA A 286 -4.00 -14.17 -3.39
CA ALA A 286 -4.77 -14.85 -2.35
C ALA A 286 -5.64 -13.85 -1.57
N ILE A 287 -5.09 -12.69 -1.22
CA ILE A 287 -5.85 -11.62 -0.55
C ILE A 287 -6.95 -11.07 -1.48
N GLY A 288 -6.64 -10.83 -2.75
CA GLY A 288 -7.60 -10.35 -3.73
C GLY A 288 -8.72 -11.35 -4.00
N LEU A 289 -8.40 -12.64 -4.00
CA LEU A 289 -9.37 -13.71 -4.13
C LEU A 289 -10.29 -13.77 -2.92
N LEU A 290 -9.77 -13.62 -1.69
CA LEU A 290 -10.55 -13.64 -0.45
C LEU A 290 -11.26 -12.31 -0.14
N TYR A 291 -11.00 -11.26 -0.93
CA TYR A 291 -11.50 -9.91 -0.68
C TYR A 291 -13.03 -9.83 -0.62
N GLY A 292 -13.74 -10.64 -1.41
CA GLY A 292 -15.20 -10.71 -1.39
C GLY A 292 -15.79 -11.15 -0.05
N LEU A 293 -15.05 -11.96 0.74
CA LEU A 293 -15.50 -12.42 2.06
C LEU A 293 -15.61 -11.29 3.09
N PHE A 294 -15.01 -10.12 2.85
CA PHE A 294 -15.23 -8.96 3.71
C PHE A 294 -16.61 -8.31 3.48
N PHE A 295 -17.17 -8.47 2.27
CA PHE A 295 -18.40 -7.78 1.86
C PHE A 295 -19.62 -8.69 1.89
N TYR A 296 -19.55 -9.87 1.27
CA TYR A 296 -20.72 -10.73 1.09
C TYR A 296 -21.40 -11.22 2.37
N PRO A 297 -20.68 -11.47 3.48
CA PRO A 297 -21.34 -11.81 4.74
C PRO A 297 -22.13 -10.65 5.37
N ASN A 298 -21.84 -9.40 5.00
CA ASN A 298 -22.46 -8.23 5.61
C ASN A 298 -23.76 -7.85 4.85
N PRO A 299 -24.94 -7.88 5.51
CA PRO A 299 -26.22 -7.59 4.86
C PRO A 299 -26.31 -6.22 4.18
N THR A 300 -25.51 -5.25 4.64
CA THR A 300 -25.45 -3.88 4.09
C THR A 300 -25.11 -3.89 2.60
N TYR A 301 -24.21 -4.78 2.17
CA TYR A 301 -23.73 -4.81 0.79
C TYR A 301 -24.57 -5.70 -0.13
N ASN A 302 -25.43 -6.56 0.43
CA ASN A 302 -26.29 -7.45 -0.36
C ASN A 302 -27.29 -6.68 -1.23
N ASN A 303 -27.70 -5.49 -0.78
CA ASN A 303 -28.64 -4.62 -1.49
C ASN A 303 -27.95 -3.62 -2.43
N MET A 304 -26.64 -3.75 -2.67
CA MET A 304 -25.86 -2.84 -3.51
C MET A 304 -25.18 -3.59 -4.67
N PRO A 305 -25.91 -3.95 -5.75
CA PRO A 305 -25.40 -4.83 -6.80
C PRO A 305 -24.13 -4.34 -7.51
N PHE A 306 -23.86 -3.04 -7.50
CA PHE A 306 -22.62 -2.48 -8.06
C PHE A 306 -21.36 -2.95 -7.32
N PHE A 307 -21.47 -3.33 -6.04
CA PHE A 307 -20.36 -3.95 -5.31
C PHE A 307 -20.00 -5.33 -5.86
N PHE A 308 -20.95 -6.07 -6.44
CA PHE A 308 -20.66 -7.40 -7.00
C PHE A 308 -19.74 -7.30 -8.22
N ILE A 309 -19.94 -6.29 -9.07
CA ILE A 309 -19.04 -6.00 -10.19
C ILE A 309 -17.70 -5.46 -9.70
N PHE A 310 -17.68 -4.57 -8.70
CA PHE A 310 -16.42 -4.09 -8.12
C PHE A 310 -15.55 -5.25 -7.63
N ILE A 311 -16.13 -6.13 -6.80
CA ILE A 311 -15.44 -7.30 -6.26
C ILE A 311 -15.09 -8.27 -7.38
N GLY A 312 -15.95 -8.47 -8.37
CA GLY A 312 -15.66 -9.31 -9.53
C GLY A 312 -14.47 -8.80 -10.35
N ILE A 313 -14.43 -7.51 -10.67
CA ILE A 313 -13.34 -6.88 -11.43
C ILE A 313 -12.04 -6.96 -10.63
N PHE A 314 -12.10 -6.66 -9.33
CA PHE A 314 -10.93 -6.70 -8.46
C PHE A 314 -10.41 -8.12 -8.24
N SER A 315 -11.26 -9.07 -7.83
CA SER A 315 -10.86 -10.44 -7.49
C SER A 315 -10.34 -11.22 -8.69
N THR A 316 -11.01 -11.12 -9.84
CA THR A 316 -10.57 -11.79 -11.07
C THR A 316 -9.42 -11.05 -11.75
N GLY A 317 -9.32 -9.73 -11.54
CA GLY A 317 -8.31 -8.87 -12.15
C GLY A 317 -7.11 -8.55 -11.25
N ILE A 318 -7.00 -9.11 -10.04
CA ILE A 318 -5.99 -8.66 -9.06
C ILE A 318 -4.56 -8.86 -9.56
N PHE A 319 -4.28 -9.96 -10.28
CA PHE A 319 -2.97 -10.16 -10.91
C PHE A 319 -2.75 -9.15 -12.03
N LEU A 320 -3.74 -8.99 -12.91
CA LEU A 320 -3.72 -8.03 -14.00
C LEU A 320 -3.42 -6.60 -13.50
N ILE A 321 -4.10 -6.15 -12.46
CA ILE A 321 -3.93 -4.82 -11.87
C ILE A 321 -2.55 -4.68 -11.22
N ASN A 322 -2.11 -5.66 -10.42
CA ASN A 322 -0.83 -5.55 -9.69
C ASN A 322 0.40 -5.80 -10.56
N PHE A 323 0.35 -6.75 -11.48
CA PHE A 323 1.46 -7.08 -12.35
C PHE A 323 1.45 -6.21 -13.61
N GLY A 324 0.31 -6.08 -14.27
CA GLY A 324 0.20 -5.42 -15.56
C GLY A 324 0.51 -3.92 -15.52
N GLN A 325 0.12 -3.21 -14.46
CA GLN A 325 0.38 -1.76 -14.30
C GLN A 325 1.87 -1.40 -14.34
N PHE A 326 2.75 -2.36 -14.08
CA PHE A 326 4.20 -2.17 -14.08
C PHE A 326 4.88 -2.81 -15.29
N VAL A 327 4.16 -3.23 -16.33
CA VAL A 327 4.78 -3.61 -17.61
C VAL A 327 5.18 -2.34 -18.36
N PRO A 328 6.42 -2.17 -18.87
CA PRO A 328 7.55 -3.10 -18.87
C PRO A 328 8.57 -2.83 -17.75
N ALA A 329 8.23 -2.02 -16.74
CA ALA A 329 9.11 -1.65 -15.64
C ALA A 329 9.64 -2.85 -14.83
N TRP A 330 8.92 -3.99 -14.79
CA TRP A 330 9.46 -5.26 -14.26
C TRP A 330 10.76 -5.69 -14.94
N ASP A 331 10.88 -5.45 -16.24
CA ASP A 331 12.02 -5.82 -17.06
C ASP A 331 13.11 -4.73 -17.07
N SER A 332 12.92 -3.62 -16.33
CA SER A 332 13.75 -2.41 -16.41
C SER A 332 15.26 -2.66 -16.27
N GLY A 333 15.69 -3.62 -15.44
CA GLY A 333 17.10 -3.94 -15.24
C GLY A 333 17.82 -4.54 -16.46
N TYR A 334 17.11 -5.19 -17.38
CA TYR A 334 17.67 -5.78 -18.61
C TYR A 334 16.94 -5.30 -19.87
N TYR A 335 16.08 -4.30 -19.74
CA TYR A 335 15.23 -3.81 -20.81
C TYR A 335 16.04 -3.36 -22.04
N LYS A 336 17.18 -2.69 -21.82
CA LYS A 336 18.09 -2.26 -22.88
C LYS A 336 18.60 -3.44 -23.72
N LEU A 337 18.98 -4.53 -23.06
CA LEU A 337 19.43 -5.75 -23.72
C LEU A 337 18.29 -6.39 -24.51
N LEU A 338 17.11 -6.52 -23.91
CA LEU A 338 15.92 -7.06 -24.57
C LEU A 338 15.57 -6.26 -25.84
N MET A 339 15.68 -4.93 -25.75
CA MET A 339 15.39 -4.00 -26.85
C MET A 339 16.47 -3.91 -27.94
N SER A 340 17.66 -4.47 -27.71
CA SER A 340 18.72 -4.58 -28.72
C SER A 340 18.73 -5.92 -29.43
N GLN A 341 18.00 -6.92 -28.94
CA GLN A 341 17.88 -8.22 -29.61
C GLN A 341 16.99 -8.11 -30.85
N ASN A 342 17.21 -9.03 -31.80
CA ASN A 342 16.35 -9.17 -32.97
C ASN A 342 15.04 -9.92 -32.64
N ILE A 343 14.21 -9.30 -31.79
CA ILE A 343 12.91 -9.82 -31.36
C ILE A 343 11.79 -8.90 -31.80
N LYS A 344 10.63 -9.48 -32.14
CA LYS A 344 9.44 -8.68 -32.44
C LYS A 344 8.83 -8.17 -31.14
N TYR A 345 8.71 -6.85 -31.02
CA TYR A 345 8.09 -6.22 -29.85
C TYR A 345 6.67 -6.74 -29.61
N GLU A 346 5.93 -7.03 -30.69
CA GLU A 346 4.60 -7.64 -30.65
C GLU A 346 4.59 -8.96 -29.87
N GLN A 347 5.58 -9.84 -30.06
CA GLN A 347 5.67 -11.13 -29.36
C GLN A 347 5.88 -10.93 -27.84
N TYR A 348 6.71 -9.95 -27.47
CA TYR A 348 6.89 -9.55 -26.07
C TYR A 348 5.56 -9.11 -25.45
N LEU A 349 4.80 -8.24 -26.12
CA LEU A 349 3.52 -7.75 -25.60
C LEU A 349 2.43 -8.83 -25.60
N LYS A 350 2.39 -9.70 -26.62
CA LYS A 350 1.50 -10.86 -26.67
C LYS A 350 1.76 -11.80 -25.48
N SER A 351 3.02 -12.04 -25.10
CA SER A 351 3.36 -12.78 -23.89
C SER A 351 2.73 -12.18 -22.63
N LYS A 352 2.88 -10.86 -22.44
CA LYS A 352 2.32 -10.14 -21.29
C LYS A 352 0.79 -10.22 -21.27
N PHE A 353 0.16 -10.00 -22.41
CA PHE A 353 -1.29 -10.13 -22.57
C PHE A 353 -1.76 -11.52 -22.15
N THR A 354 -1.17 -12.57 -22.73
CA THR A 354 -1.55 -13.96 -22.47
C THR A 354 -1.38 -14.33 -21.01
N LEU A 355 -0.28 -13.94 -20.37
CA LEU A 355 -0.05 -14.20 -18.95
C LEU A 355 -1.15 -13.57 -18.07
N MET A 356 -1.54 -12.33 -18.37
CA MET A 356 -2.58 -11.64 -17.62
C MET A 356 -3.98 -12.21 -17.91
N ALA A 357 -4.32 -12.48 -19.17
CA ALA A 357 -5.60 -13.09 -19.52
C ALA A 357 -5.77 -14.49 -18.88
N LEU A 358 -4.72 -15.32 -18.90
CA LEU A 358 -4.72 -16.63 -18.25
C LEU A 358 -4.94 -16.49 -16.74
N SER A 359 -4.30 -15.51 -16.09
CA SER A 359 -4.49 -15.27 -14.66
C SER A 359 -5.93 -14.92 -14.31
N VAL A 360 -6.64 -14.17 -15.16
CA VAL A 360 -8.05 -13.82 -14.95
C VAL A 360 -8.93 -15.05 -15.01
N VAL A 361 -8.68 -15.95 -15.97
CA VAL A 361 -9.40 -17.22 -16.08
C VAL A 361 -9.18 -18.08 -14.83
N VAL A 362 -7.93 -18.24 -14.39
CA VAL A 362 -7.62 -19.02 -13.18
C VAL A 362 -8.28 -18.42 -11.94
N LEU A 363 -8.20 -17.10 -11.75
CA LEU A 363 -8.80 -16.43 -10.60
C LEU A 363 -10.33 -16.47 -10.62
N PHE A 364 -10.96 -16.40 -11.80
CA PHE A 364 -12.39 -16.60 -11.93
C PHE A 364 -12.80 -18.02 -11.51
N VAL A 365 -12.10 -19.05 -11.98
CA VAL A 365 -12.37 -20.44 -11.61
C VAL A 365 -12.20 -20.65 -10.10
N LEU A 366 -11.13 -20.13 -9.51
CA LEU A 366 -10.92 -20.18 -8.05
C LEU A 366 -11.95 -19.37 -7.27
N GLY A 367 -12.58 -18.36 -7.89
CA GLY A 367 -13.62 -17.52 -7.32
C GLY A 367 -15.03 -18.10 -7.42
N ILE A 368 -15.24 -19.20 -8.15
CA ILE A 368 -16.56 -19.87 -8.28
C ILE A 368 -17.24 -20.15 -6.92
N PRO A 369 -16.54 -20.54 -5.84
CA PRO A 369 -17.16 -20.76 -4.53
C PRO A 369 -17.97 -19.57 -3.99
N TYR A 370 -17.76 -18.35 -4.47
CA TYR A 370 -18.59 -17.19 -4.14
C TYR A 370 -20.07 -17.35 -4.53
N VAL A 371 -20.41 -18.31 -5.40
CA VAL A 371 -21.79 -18.68 -5.71
C VAL A 371 -22.60 -19.04 -4.46
N TYR A 372 -21.95 -19.47 -3.36
CA TYR A 372 -22.57 -19.69 -2.05
C TYR A 372 -23.38 -18.48 -1.56
N PHE A 373 -22.92 -17.27 -1.84
CA PHE A 373 -23.59 -16.02 -1.45
C PHE A 373 -24.69 -15.58 -2.43
N GLY A 374 -24.84 -16.29 -3.57
CA GLY A 374 -25.91 -16.08 -4.54
C GLY A 374 -25.44 -16.14 -5.99
N TRP A 375 -26.31 -16.63 -6.88
CA TRP A 375 -26.05 -16.74 -8.32
C TRP A 375 -25.69 -15.39 -8.99
N LYS A 376 -26.30 -14.30 -8.54
CA LYS A 376 -26.01 -12.95 -9.05
C LYS A 376 -24.53 -12.58 -8.89
N ILE A 377 -23.89 -13.02 -7.82
CA ILE A 377 -22.46 -12.77 -7.58
C ILE A 377 -21.62 -13.52 -8.62
N LEU A 378 -21.91 -14.81 -8.85
CA LEU A 378 -21.21 -15.59 -9.87
C LEU A 378 -21.37 -14.97 -11.27
N PHE A 379 -22.58 -14.54 -11.63
CA PHE A 379 -22.83 -13.89 -12.92
C PHE A 379 -22.07 -12.56 -13.06
N ALA A 380 -22.03 -11.75 -11.99
CA ALA A 380 -21.21 -10.54 -11.95
C ALA A 380 -19.70 -10.83 -12.08
N HIS A 381 -19.21 -11.91 -11.46
CA HIS A 381 -17.79 -12.31 -11.56
C HIS A 381 -17.44 -12.77 -12.96
N PHE A 382 -18.37 -13.48 -13.61
CA PHE A 382 -18.22 -13.90 -14.99
C PHE A 382 -18.19 -12.70 -15.95
N ALA A 383 -19.12 -11.77 -15.80
CA ALA A 383 -19.13 -10.53 -16.57
C ALA A 383 -17.85 -9.71 -16.37
N ALA A 384 -17.40 -9.59 -15.12
CA ALA A 384 -16.17 -8.92 -14.77
C ALA A 384 -14.92 -9.61 -15.33
N ALA A 385 -14.86 -10.95 -15.33
CA ALA A 385 -13.75 -11.71 -15.89
C ALA A 385 -13.62 -11.48 -17.41
N ILE A 386 -14.73 -11.52 -18.14
CA ILE A 386 -14.76 -11.24 -19.58
C ILE A 386 -14.34 -9.79 -19.86
N TYR A 387 -14.87 -8.83 -19.09
CA TYR A 387 -14.46 -7.42 -19.20
C TYR A 387 -12.96 -7.24 -18.89
N ASN A 388 -12.43 -7.98 -17.90
CA ASN A 388 -11.03 -7.93 -17.52
C ASN A 388 -10.10 -8.40 -18.66
N ILE A 389 -10.45 -9.51 -19.29
CA ILE A 389 -9.70 -10.07 -20.43
C ILE A 389 -9.78 -9.14 -21.64
N GLY A 390 -10.99 -8.69 -21.98
CA GLY A 390 -11.24 -7.98 -23.23
C GLY A 390 -10.94 -6.48 -23.21
N ILE A 391 -11.10 -5.80 -22.08
CA ILE A 391 -10.91 -4.35 -21.98
C ILE A 391 -9.73 -4.04 -21.06
N ASN A 392 -9.77 -4.47 -19.80
CA ASN A 392 -8.79 -4.03 -18.81
C ASN A 392 -7.36 -4.47 -19.15
N THR A 393 -7.20 -5.66 -19.73
CA THR A 393 -5.88 -6.15 -20.15
C THR A 393 -5.25 -5.27 -21.23
N HIS A 394 -6.03 -4.85 -22.23
CA HIS A 394 -5.55 -3.92 -23.27
C HIS A 394 -5.30 -2.52 -22.73
N VAL A 395 -6.20 -1.99 -21.90
CA VAL A 395 -6.04 -0.66 -21.28
C VAL A 395 -4.78 -0.59 -20.42
N ILE A 396 -4.50 -1.64 -19.64
CA ILE A 396 -3.29 -1.74 -18.83
C ILE A 396 -2.03 -1.79 -19.68
N LEU A 397 -2.01 -2.60 -20.74
CA LEU A 397 -0.86 -2.64 -21.65
C LEU A 397 -0.64 -1.31 -22.34
N TRP A 398 -1.71 -0.69 -22.86
CA TRP A 398 -1.63 0.64 -23.42
C TRP A 398 -1.05 1.64 -22.42
N GLY A 399 -1.55 1.61 -21.20
CA GLY A 399 -1.07 2.42 -20.09
C GLY A 399 0.40 2.18 -19.73
N GLY A 400 0.86 0.94 -19.82
CA GLY A 400 2.25 0.55 -19.65
C GLY A 400 3.21 1.23 -20.62
N SER A 401 2.72 1.68 -21.79
CA SER A 401 3.52 2.46 -22.74
C SER A 401 3.95 3.83 -22.18
N PHE A 402 3.37 4.29 -21.07
CA PHE A 402 3.73 5.53 -20.38
C PHE A 402 4.60 5.32 -19.13
N ASN A 403 4.97 4.07 -18.81
CA ASN A 403 5.83 3.78 -17.67
C ASN A 403 7.26 4.28 -17.88
N ARG A 404 7.77 5.09 -16.93
CA ARG A 404 9.10 5.73 -16.99
C ARG A 404 9.88 5.61 -15.68
N LYS A 405 9.50 4.69 -14.79
CA LYS A 405 10.17 4.50 -13.50
C LYS A 405 10.75 3.10 -13.43
N LYS A 406 12.04 3.01 -13.12
CA LYS A 406 12.75 1.77 -12.80
C LYS A 406 12.17 1.16 -11.52
N ILE A 407 12.12 -0.17 -11.49
CA ILE A 407 11.66 -0.95 -10.35
C ILE A 407 12.84 -1.78 -9.83
N ASP A 408 13.20 -1.57 -8.56
CA ASP A 408 14.13 -2.45 -7.87
C ASP A 408 13.42 -3.76 -7.50
N LEU A 409 13.90 -4.88 -8.05
CA LEU A 409 13.36 -6.22 -7.83
C LEU A 409 13.81 -6.86 -6.50
N SER A 410 14.85 -6.29 -5.86
CA SER A 410 15.35 -6.76 -4.56
C SER A 410 14.43 -6.35 -3.39
N GLN A 411 13.63 -5.30 -3.60
CA GLN A 411 12.66 -4.80 -2.63
C GLN A 411 11.37 -5.63 -2.67
N LYS A 412 10.58 -5.62 -1.59
CA LYS A 412 9.27 -6.32 -1.56
C LYS A 412 8.20 -5.51 -2.28
N ALA A 413 7.13 -6.17 -2.78
CA ALA A 413 6.03 -5.49 -3.46
C ALA A 413 4.95 -4.98 -2.50
N ALA A 414 4.62 -5.74 -1.45
CA ALA A 414 3.57 -5.36 -0.53
C ALA A 414 3.82 -3.97 0.09
N PHE A 415 2.91 -3.03 -0.20
CA PHE A 415 2.94 -1.63 0.27
C PHE A 415 4.22 -0.87 -0.08
N ASN A 416 4.89 -1.26 -1.16
CA ASN A 416 6.02 -0.54 -1.73
C ASN A 416 5.59 0.25 -2.95
N TYR A 417 5.43 1.56 -2.78
CA TYR A 417 5.01 2.48 -3.84
C TYR A 417 6.15 2.88 -4.80
N GLN A 418 7.37 2.33 -4.67
CA GLN A 418 8.45 2.56 -5.63
C GLN A 418 8.01 2.14 -7.05
N GLY A 419 8.27 2.96 -8.06
CA GLY A 419 7.79 2.71 -9.42
C GLY A 419 6.33 3.15 -9.66
N THR A 420 5.55 3.43 -8.61
CA THR A 420 4.21 4.01 -8.73
C THR A 420 4.35 5.50 -9.06
N GLY A 421 3.74 5.92 -10.16
CA GLY A 421 3.66 7.29 -10.62
C GLY A 421 2.22 7.68 -10.93
N ALA A 422 2.03 8.88 -11.50
CA ALA A 422 0.70 9.38 -11.87
C ALA A 422 0.01 8.46 -12.90
N VAL A 423 0.80 7.84 -13.78
CA VAL A 423 0.36 6.88 -14.79
C VAL A 423 -0.42 5.72 -14.15
N GLN A 424 0.13 5.09 -13.11
CA GLN A 424 -0.51 3.97 -12.41
C GLN A 424 -1.87 4.37 -11.82
N TRP A 425 -2.00 5.56 -11.24
CA TRP A 425 -3.27 6.04 -10.69
C TRP A 425 -4.26 6.42 -11.79
N LEU A 426 -3.78 7.09 -12.83
CA LEU A 426 -4.59 7.54 -13.97
C LEU A 426 -5.15 6.37 -14.78
N ILE A 427 -4.46 5.23 -14.80
CA ILE A 427 -4.93 4.00 -15.42
C ILE A 427 -5.71 3.14 -14.41
N GLY A 428 -5.18 2.99 -13.20
CA GLY A 428 -5.70 2.14 -12.13
C GLY A 428 -7.09 2.53 -11.64
N ILE A 429 -7.37 3.82 -11.47
CA ILE A 429 -8.67 4.29 -11.01
C ILE A 429 -9.75 3.99 -12.05
N PRO A 430 -9.61 4.38 -13.34
CA PRO A 430 -10.60 4.05 -14.36
C PRO A 430 -10.84 2.55 -14.54
N LEU A 431 -9.81 1.70 -14.41
CA LEU A 431 -9.96 0.25 -14.53
C LEU A 431 -10.97 -0.36 -13.55
N LEU A 432 -11.03 0.20 -12.34
CA LEU A 432 -11.97 -0.23 -11.30
C LEU A 432 -13.29 0.54 -11.42
N VAL A 433 -13.23 1.86 -11.58
CA VAL A 433 -14.40 2.74 -11.48
C VAL A 433 -15.27 2.73 -12.73
N LEU A 434 -14.66 2.70 -13.92
CA LEU A 434 -15.41 2.77 -15.18
C LEU A 434 -16.41 1.60 -15.35
N PRO A 435 -16.02 0.32 -15.20
CA PRO A 435 -16.99 -0.78 -15.29
C PRO A 435 -18.08 -0.69 -14.22
N MET A 436 -17.74 -0.20 -13.02
CA MET A 436 -18.74 0.03 -11.96
C MET A 436 -19.74 1.12 -12.34
N LEU A 437 -19.29 2.24 -12.92
CA LEU A 437 -20.17 3.33 -13.34
C LEU A 437 -21.11 2.89 -14.46
N ILE A 438 -20.57 2.21 -15.48
CA ILE A 438 -21.36 1.64 -16.58
C ILE A 438 -22.41 0.68 -16.02
N PHE A 439 -22.00 -0.23 -15.15
CA PHE A 439 -22.90 -1.17 -14.52
C PHE A 439 -23.97 -0.50 -13.66
N ALA A 440 -23.59 0.44 -12.79
CA ALA A 440 -24.51 1.11 -11.88
C ALA A 440 -25.56 1.90 -12.66
N LEU A 441 -25.15 2.62 -13.71
CA LEU A 441 -26.07 3.35 -14.59
C LEU A 441 -27.06 2.41 -15.29
N LEU A 442 -26.58 1.32 -15.88
CA LEU A 442 -27.45 0.38 -16.61
C LEU A 442 -28.35 -0.43 -15.68
N ASN A 443 -27.85 -0.80 -14.49
CA ASN A 443 -28.66 -1.48 -13.49
C ASN A 443 -29.76 -0.58 -12.93
N TRP A 444 -29.49 0.73 -12.80
CA TRP A 444 -30.48 1.71 -12.38
C TRP A 444 -31.54 1.97 -13.46
N LEU A 445 -31.13 2.04 -14.74
CA LEU A 445 -32.04 2.34 -15.85
C LEU A 445 -32.83 1.13 -16.37
N LEU A 446 -32.24 -0.07 -16.31
CA LEU A 446 -32.75 -1.27 -16.98
C LEU A 446 -32.89 -2.44 -15.98
N SER A 447 -31.86 -3.27 -15.85
CA SER A 447 -31.82 -4.38 -14.89
C SER A 447 -30.40 -4.86 -14.63
N PHE A 448 -30.23 -5.65 -13.56
CA PHE A 448 -28.96 -6.29 -13.20
C PHE A 448 -28.41 -7.15 -14.34
N GLU A 449 -29.27 -7.94 -14.96
CA GLU A 449 -28.92 -8.88 -16.01
C GLU A 449 -28.44 -8.15 -17.26
N ILE A 450 -29.16 -7.11 -17.67
CA ILE A 450 -28.80 -6.29 -18.83
C ILE A 450 -27.46 -5.59 -18.60
N ALA A 451 -27.24 -5.03 -17.40
CA ALA A 451 -25.98 -4.38 -17.05
C ALA A 451 -24.78 -5.35 -17.13
N CYS A 452 -24.94 -6.58 -16.62
CA CYS A 452 -23.92 -7.64 -16.76
C CYS A 452 -23.69 -8.04 -18.23
N ILE A 453 -24.76 -8.21 -19.02
CA ILE A 453 -24.66 -8.55 -20.45
C ILE A 453 -23.91 -7.47 -21.23
N VAL A 454 -24.13 -6.19 -20.93
CA VAL A 454 -23.41 -5.10 -21.58
C VAL A 454 -21.92 -5.15 -21.27
N LEU A 455 -21.52 -5.43 -20.02
CA LEU A 455 -20.10 -5.62 -19.68
C LEU A 455 -19.49 -6.82 -20.39
N ILE A 456 -20.22 -7.93 -20.49
CA ILE A 456 -19.81 -9.11 -21.27
C ILE A 456 -19.61 -8.72 -22.73
N ALA A 457 -20.57 -8.02 -23.33
CA ALA A 457 -20.49 -7.58 -24.72
C ALA A 457 -19.28 -6.67 -24.97
N MET A 458 -19.00 -5.73 -24.06
CA MET A 458 -17.80 -4.89 -24.13
C MET A 458 -16.52 -5.73 -24.09
N GLY A 459 -16.42 -6.68 -23.16
CA GLY A 459 -15.26 -7.58 -23.08
C GLY A 459 -15.12 -8.46 -24.34
N VAL A 460 -16.21 -9.01 -24.85
CA VAL A 460 -16.21 -9.79 -26.11
C VAL A 460 -15.76 -8.91 -27.28
N LEU A 461 -16.25 -7.67 -27.41
CA LEU A 461 -15.78 -6.75 -28.44
C LEU A 461 -14.27 -6.51 -28.35
N GLY A 462 -13.74 -6.32 -27.13
CA GLY A 462 -12.31 -6.18 -26.91
C GLY A 462 -11.50 -7.43 -27.31
N ILE A 463 -12.03 -8.63 -27.08
CA ILE A 463 -11.44 -9.89 -27.53
C ILE A 463 -11.49 -10.00 -29.08
N VAL A 464 -12.63 -9.67 -29.70
CA VAL A 464 -12.79 -9.69 -31.17
C VAL A 464 -11.83 -8.70 -31.84
N PHE A 465 -11.66 -7.50 -31.28
CA PHE A 465 -10.74 -6.49 -31.80
C PHE A 465 -9.30 -6.66 -31.28
N HIS A 466 -8.96 -7.78 -30.65
CA HIS A 466 -7.66 -8.00 -30.01
C HIS A 466 -6.47 -7.68 -30.93
N GLU A 467 -6.46 -8.21 -32.15
CA GLU A 467 -5.36 -7.97 -33.11
C GLU A 467 -5.19 -6.48 -33.46
N LYS A 468 -6.30 -5.76 -33.66
CA LYS A 468 -6.26 -4.32 -33.96
C LYS A 468 -5.74 -3.51 -32.76
N LEU A 469 -6.23 -3.84 -31.55
CA LEU A 469 -5.81 -3.19 -30.31
C LEU A 469 -4.32 -3.47 -30.04
N MET A 470 -3.85 -4.71 -30.20
CA MET A 470 -2.46 -5.08 -29.97
C MET A 470 -1.50 -4.41 -30.96
N ARG A 471 -1.88 -4.24 -32.24
CA ARG A 471 -1.09 -3.45 -33.20
C ARG A 471 -0.97 -1.99 -32.77
N PHE A 472 -2.07 -1.38 -32.34
CA PHE A 472 -2.07 -0.01 -31.83
C PHE A 472 -1.17 0.14 -30.59
N ILE A 473 -1.29 -0.77 -29.62
CA ILE A 473 -0.48 -0.78 -28.41
C ILE A 473 1.00 -0.96 -28.75
N THR A 474 1.33 -1.91 -29.64
CA THR A 474 2.70 -2.16 -30.09
C THR A 474 3.30 -0.91 -30.73
N GLY A 475 2.54 -0.18 -31.56
CA GLY A 475 2.96 1.10 -32.13
C GLY A 475 3.33 2.13 -31.05
N LYS A 476 2.54 2.23 -29.98
CA LYS A 476 2.83 3.13 -28.85
C LYS A 476 4.07 2.75 -28.06
N TYR A 477 4.33 1.45 -27.90
CA TYR A 477 5.58 0.98 -27.29
C TYR A 477 6.81 1.26 -28.16
N LEU A 478 6.70 1.10 -29.47
CA LEU A 478 7.77 1.43 -30.41
C LEU A 478 8.09 2.92 -30.40
N GLU A 479 7.06 3.79 -30.42
CA GLU A 479 7.19 5.24 -30.32
C GLU A 479 7.89 5.69 -29.02
N SER A 480 7.65 4.98 -27.93
CA SER A 480 8.18 5.29 -26.61
C SER A 480 9.46 4.54 -26.23
N LYS A 481 9.94 3.63 -27.08
CA LYS A 481 11.06 2.70 -26.81
C LYS A 481 12.28 3.39 -26.22
N TYR A 482 12.81 4.40 -26.92
CA TYR A 482 14.04 5.10 -26.49
C TYR A 482 13.83 5.91 -25.22
N LYS A 483 12.65 6.54 -25.05
CA LYS A 483 12.28 7.27 -23.84
C LYS A 483 12.21 6.33 -22.62
N MET A 484 11.80 5.07 -22.80
CA MET A 484 11.80 4.06 -21.74
C MET A 484 13.21 3.59 -21.40
N ILE A 485 14.06 3.32 -22.42
CA ILE A 485 15.45 2.90 -22.20
C ILE A 485 16.20 3.96 -21.37
N ASP A 486 16.13 5.22 -21.78
CA ASP A 486 16.73 6.34 -21.04
C ASP A 486 16.18 6.45 -19.60
N ALA A 487 14.86 6.36 -19.44
CA ALA A 487 14.22 6.48 -18.13
C ALA A 487 14.54 5.31 -17.18
N PHE A 488 14.79 4.10 -17.69
CA PHE A 488 15.16 2.94 -16.86
C PHE A 488 16.64 2.88 -16.50
N ASP A 489 17.49 3.66 -17.18
CA ASP A 489 18.92 3.80 -16.85
C ASP A 489 19.14 4.73 -15.64
N GLN A 490 18.17 5.59 -15.35
CA GLN A 490 18.20 6.51 -14.22
C GLN A 490 17.80 5.79 -12.91
N ASP A 491 18.69 5.84 -11.91
CA ASP A 491 18.31 5.49 -10.54
C ASP A 491 17.54 6.66 -9.91
N ASN A 492 16.34 6.37 -9.37
CA ASN A 492 15.44 7.38 -8.77
C ASN A 492 16.01 8.01 -7.49
#